data_AF-A0A2E4P890-F1
#
_entry.id   AF-A0A2E4P890-F1
#
_cell.length_a   1.000
_cell.length_b   1.000
_cell.length_c   1.000
_cell.angle_alpha   90.00
_cell.angle_beta   90.00
_cell.angle_gamma   90.00
#
_symmetry.space_group_name_H-M   'P 1'
#
loop_
_entity.id
_entity.type
_entity.pdbx_description
1 polymer ?
#
loop_
_entity_poly.entity_id
_entity_poly.type
_entity_poly.pdbx_seq_one_letter_code
_entity_poly.pdbx_strand_id
1 'polypeptide(L)'
;MKFIKFLLVGIVFGIVLTKSEAVSWYRIYEMFHFQSFHMYGIIMTAVIVGVIGVQLIKRTGTKDITGQPINIPDKDKGWKNYIIGGTIFGLGWGLVGTCPGPIFILIGAGFIGIGIVFIGALLGTYLYGILKDKLPH
;
A
#
# COMPACT_ATOMS: atom_id res chain seq x y z
N MET A 1 23.92 7.07 7.96
CA MET A 1 23.94 5.95 6.98
C MET A 1 22.63 5.15 6.85
N LYS A 2 21.69 5.18 7.82
CA LYS A 2 20.41 4.44 7.71
C LYS A 2 19.52 4.92 6.54
N PHE A 3 19.43 6.22 6.30
CA PHE A 3 18.60 6.81 5.24
C PHE A 3 19.02 6.40 3.82
N ILE A 4 20.32 6.19 3.58
CA ILE A 4 20.83 5.75 2.26
C ILE A 4 20.27 4.37 1.90
N LYS A 5 20.16 3.47 2.88
CA LYS A 5 19.58 2.13 2.65
C LYS A 5 18.11 2.23 2.25
N PHE A 6 17.33 3.07 2.92
CA PHE A 6 15.92 3.30 2.56
C PHE A 6 15.77 3.98 1.20
N LEU A 7 16.64 4.93 0.87
CA LEU A 7 16.65 5.59 -0.43
C LEU A 7 16.90 4.59 -1.57
N LEU A 8 17.91 3.72 -1.42
CA LEU A 8 18.22 2.68 -2.40
C LEU A 8 17.04 1.72 -2.59
N VAL A 9 16.43 1.26 -1.50
CA VAL A 9 15.23 0.41 -1.57
C VAL A 9 14.08 1.13 -2.28
N GLY A 10 13.86 2.41 -1.99
CA GLY A 10 12.85 3.23 -2.65
C GLY A 10 13.09 3.40 -4.15
N ILE A 11 14.34 3.63 -4.57
CA ILE A 11 14.71 3.71 -6.00
C ILE A 11 14.43 2.38 -6.70
N VAL A 12 14.89 1.27 -6.12
CA VAL A 12 14.64 -0.08 -6.69
C VAL A 12 13.15 -0.36 -6.78
N PHE A 13 12.39 -0.05 -5.73
CA PHE A 13 10.93 -0.20 -5.71
C PHE A 13 10.23 0.64 -6.79
N GLY A 14 10.63 1.90 -6.95
CA GLY A 14 10.10 2.79 -7.99
C GLY A 14 10.40 2.32 -9.42
N ILE A 15 11.62 1.81 -9.66
CA ILE A 15 12.01 1.24 -10.95
C ILE A 15 11.17 0.00 -11.27
N VAL A 16 11.05 -0.93 -10.31
CA VAL A 16 10.29 -2.18 -10.48
C VAL A 16 8.81 -1.88 -10.73
N LEU A 17 8.20 -0.96 -9.98
CA LEU A 17 6.80 -0.60 -10.16
C LEU A 17 6.54 0.09 -11.50
N THR A 18 7.42 0.99 -11.93
CA THR A 18 7.30 1.63 -13.25
C THR A 18 7.45 0.60 -14.37
N LYS A 19 8.45 -0.29 -14.29
CA LYS A 19 8.71 -1.32 -15.31
C LYS A 19 7.66 -2.41 -15.37
N SER A 20 7.01 -2.73 -14.26
CA SER A 20 5.90 -3.70 -14.21
C SER A 20 4.55 -3.11 -14.64
N GLU A 21 4.51 -1.84 -15.03
CA GLU A 21 3.29 -1.09 -15.37
C GLU A 21 2.23 -1.09 -14.26
N ALA A 22 2.60 -1.48 -13.04
CA ALA A 22 1.73 -1.51 -11.85
C ALA A 22 1.31 -0.11 -11.37
N VAL A 23 1.81 0.91 -12.05
CA VAL A 23 1.54 2.33 -11.85
C VAL A 23 0.44 2.82 -12.81
N SER A 24 0.12 2.06 -13.85
CA SER A 24 -0.85 2.46 -14.86
C SER A 24 -2.29 2.25 -14.40
N TRP A 25 -3.11 3.30 -14.54
CA TRP A 25 -4.55 3.24 -14.31
C TRP A 25 -5.25 2.16 -15.14
N TYR A 26 -4.81 1.97 -16.40
CA TYR A 26 -5.37 0.97 -17.30
C TYR A 26 -5.26 -0.45 -16.75
N ARG A 27 -4.15 -0.79 -16.11
CA ARG A 27 -3.96 -2.13 -15.52
C ARG A 27 -4.90 -2.38 -14.35
N ILE A 28 -5.18 -1.35 -13.57
CA ILE A 28 -6.16 -1.41 -12.47
C ILE A 28 -7.57 -1.53 -13.03
N TYR A 29 -7.90 -0.77 -14.07
CA TYR A 29 -9.18 -0.85 -14.76
C TYR A 29 -9.43 -2.22 -15.40
N GLU A 30 -8.44 -2.78 -16.11
CA GLU A 30 -8.46 -4.13 -16.69
C GLU A 30 -8.65 -5.20 -15.62
N MET A 31 -8.04 -5.01 -14.44
CA MET A 31 -8.21 -5.90 -13.29
C MET A 31 -9.67 -5.92 -12.84
N PHE A 32 -10.28 -4.76 -12.64
CA PHE A 32 -11.69 -4.66 -12.24
C PHE A 32 -12.68 -5.17 -13.30
N HIS A 33 -12.30 -5.11 -14.58
CA HIS A 33 -13.07 -5.67 -15.68
C HIS A 33 -12.74 -7.14 -15.99
N PHE A 34 -11.90 -7.78 -15.16
CA PHE A 34 -11.45 -9.17 -15.32
C PHE A 34 -10.81 -9.47 -16.69
N GLN A 35 -10.23 -8.47 -17.35
CA GLN A 35 -9.65 -8.61 -18.69
C GLN A 35 -8.18 -9.06 -18.66
N SER A 36 -7.47 -8.86 -17.55
CA SER A 36 -6.04 -9.20 -17.44
C SER A 36 -5.69 -9.77 -16.07
N PHE A 37 -5.00 -10.91 -16.07
CA PHE A 37 -4.47 -11.55 -14.85
C PHE A 37 -3.19 -10.88 -14.31
N HIS A 38 -2.61 -9.92 -15.03
CA HIS A 38 -1.30 -9.37 -14.69
C HIS A 38 -1.24 -8.73 -13.29
N MET A 39 -2.21 -7.86 -12.98
CA MET A 39 -2.31 -7.22 -11.65
C MET A 39 -2.65 -8.23 -10.55
N TYR A 40 -3.57 -9.15 -10.81
CA TYR A 40 -3.91 -10.21 -9.86
C TYR A 40 -2.69 -11.07 -9.51
N GLY A 41 -1.88 -11.44 -10.51
CA GLY A 41 -0.65 -12.20 -10.32
C GLY A 41 0.38 -11.46 -9.46
N ILE A 42 0.57 -10.16 -9.70
CA ILE A 42 1.47 -9.33 -8.90
C ILE A 42 1.00 -9.24 -7.43
N ILE A 43 -0.28 -8.95 -7.21
CA ILE A 43 -0.85 -8.83 -5.87
C ILE A 43 -0.77 -10.17 -5.13
N MET A 44 -1.17 -11.27 -5.76
CA MET A 44 -1.13 -12.61 -5.14
C MET A 44 0.29 -13.03 -4.79
N THR A 45 1.25 -12.79 -5.69
CA THR A 45 2.66 -13.12 -5.43
C THR A 45 3.19 -12.29 -4.26
N ALA A 46 2.90 -10.98 -4.23
CA ALA A 46 3.31 -10.11 -3.13
C ALA A 46 2.71 -10.56 -1.78
N VAL A 47 1.43 -10.97 -1.76
CA VAL A 47 0.77 -11.50 -0.56
C VAL A 47 1.42 -12.80 -0.10
N ILE A 48 1.65 -13.76 -1.00
CA ILE A 48 2.27 -15.06 -0.65
C ILE A 48 3.68 -14.85 -0.09
N VAL A 49 4.51 -14.05 -0.77
CA VAL A 49 5.87 -13.74 -0.31
C VAL A 49 5.84 -13.02 1.03
N GLY A 50 4.92 -12.09 1.24
CA GLY A 50 4.73 -11.38 2.50
C GLY A 50 4.34 -12.32 3.64
N VAL A 51 3.39 -13.23 3.41
CA VAL A 51 2.94 -14.22 4.41
C VAL A 51 4.10 -15.14 4.80
N ILE A 52 4.82 -15.68 3.81
CA ILE A 52 5.98 -16.57 4.05
C ILE A 52 7.07 -15.82 4.83
N GLY A 53 7.40 -14.58 4.43
CA GLY A 53 8.41 -13.76 5.10
C GLY A 53 8.05 -13.44 6.55
N VAL A 54 6.81 -13.03 6.81
CA VAL A 54 6.30 -12.77 8.16
C VAL A 54 6.34 -14.04 9.01
N GLN A 55 5.92 -15.18 8.45
CA GLN A 55 5.94 -16.44 9.17
C GLN A 55 7.36 -16.90 9.49
N LEU A 56 8.30 -16.69 8.58
CA LEU A 56 9.72 -16.97 8.81
C LEU A 56 10.27 -16.09 9.94
N ILE A 57 10.00 -14.78 9.93
CA ILE A 57 10.42 -13.85 10.98
C ILE A 57 9.88 -14.28 12.35
N LYS A 58 8.60 -14.65 12.42
CA LYS A 58 7.97 -15.15 13.65
C LYS A 58 8.61 -16.44 14.16
N ARG A 59 8.98 -17.36 13.27
CA ARG A 59 9.60 -18.65 13.63
C ARG A 59 11.06 -18.53 14.04
N THR A 60 11.84 -17.68 13.39
CA THR A 60 13.28 -17.54 13.64
C THR A 60 13.62 -16.51 14.72
N GLY A 61 12.64 -15.73 15.20
CA GLY A 61 12.87 -14.69 16.19
C GLY A 61 13.83 -13.60 15.68
N THR A 62 13.77 -13.30 14.38
CA THR A 62 14.71 -12.39 13.71
C THR A 62 14.73 -11.01 14.39
N LYS A 63 15.92 -10.48 14.57
CA LYS A 63 16.16 -9.14 15.13
C LYS A 63 16.15 -8.10 14.02
N ASP A 64 15.66 -6.90 14.33
CA ASP A 64 15.71 -5.76 13.44
C ASP A 64 17.15 -5.28 13.20
N ILE A 65 17.30 -4.25 12.36
CA ILE A 65 18.60 -3.63 12.05
C ILE A 65 19.28 -2.97 13.26
N THR A 66 18.58 -2.87 14.40
CA THR A 66 19.01 -2.32 15.68
C THR A 66 19.18 -3.38 16.77
N GLY A 67 18.99 -4.67 16.45
CA GLY A 67 19.13 -5.79 17.38
C GLY A 67 17.91 -6.08 18.26
N GLN A 68 16.78 -5.39 18.07
CA GLN A 68 15.54 -5.63 18.82
C GLN A 68 14.72 -6.74 18.16
N PRO A 69 14.01 -7.59 18.93
CA PRO A 69 13.15 -8.61 18.37
C PRO A 69 12.00 -7.96 17.56
N ILE A 70 11.75 -8.47 16.36
CA ILE A 70 10.63 -7.98 15.53
C ILE A 70 9.32 -8.50 16.14
N ASN A 71 8.65 -7.66 16.94
CA ASN A 71 7.31 -7.95 17.43
C ASN A 71 6.26 -7.45 16.43
N ILE A 72 5.45 -8.36 15.88
CA ILE A 72 4.37 -8.04 14.97
C ILE A 72 3.08 -8.04 15.79
N PRO A 73 2.52 -6.87 16.15
CA PRO A 73 1.32 -6.81 16.96
C PRO A 73 0.13 -7.43 16.20
N ASP A 74 -0.74 -8.08 16.94
CA ASP A 74 -1.98 -8.59 16.38
C ASP A 74 -2.91 -7.44 15.97
N LYS A 75 -3.66 -7.68 14.91
CA LYS A 75 -4.61 -6.71 14.36
C LYS A 75 -5.84 -6.62 15.26
N ASP A 76 -6.34 -5.41 15.51
CA ASP A 76 -7.50 -5.18 16.37
C ASP A 76 -8.75 -5.94 15.91
N LYS A 77 -9.61 -6.38 16.84
CA LYS A 77 -10.76 -7.26 16.53
C LYS A 77 -12.05 -6.52 16.11
N GLY A 78 -11.94 -5.39 15.41
CA GLY A 78 -13.09 -4.57 15.00
C GLY A 78 -13.59 -4.87 13.57
N TRP A 79 -14.54 -5.80 13.39
CA TRP A 79 -15.08 -6.11 12.05
C TRP A 79 -15.76 -4.88 11.40
N LYS A 80 -16.46 -4.05 12.19
CA LYS A 80 -17.13 -2.84 11.68
C LYS A 80 -16.16 -1.88 10.97
N ASN A 81 -14.99 -1.64 11.55
CA ASN A 81 -13.96 -0.78 10.95
C ASN A 81 -13.44 -1.35 9.64
N TYR A 82 -13.30 -2.68 9.56
CA TYR A 82 -12.77 -3.32 8.36
C TYR A 82 -13.74 -3.31 7.20
N ILE A 83 -15.04 -3.50 7.46
CA ILE A 83 -16.04 -3.36 6.40
C ILE A 83 -16.11 -1.91 5.95
N ILE A 84 -16.34 -0.97 6.88
CA ILE A 84 -16.56 0.44 6.54
C ILE A 84 -15.31 1.02 5.87
N GLY A 85 -14.15 0.86 6.49
CA GLY A 85 -12.88 1.35 5.95
C GLY A 85 -12.49 0.65 4.65
N GLY A 86 -12.68 -0.66 4.56
CA GLY A 86 -12.40 -1.45 3.35
C GLY A 86 -13.28 -1.04 2.18
N THR A 87 -14.57 -0.80 2.40
CA THR A 87 -15.51 -0.33 1.37
C THR A 87 -15.16 1.08 0.91
N ILE A 88 -14.91 2.02 1.83
CA ILE A 88 -14.52 3.40 1.47
C ILE A 88 -13.21 3.39 0.68
N PHE A 89 -12.21 2.63 1.14
CA PHE A 89 -10.93 2.50 0.44
C PHE A 89 -11.10 1.85 -0.94
N GLY A 90 -11.89 0.79 -1.05
CA GLY A 90 -12.16 0.11 -2.32
C GLY A 90 -12.89 1.00 -3.33
N LEU A 91 -13.90 1.76 -2.88
CA LEU A 91 -14.61 2.73 -3.72
C LEU A 91 -13.66 3.85 -4.19
N GLY A 92 -12.85 4.41 -3.29
CA GLY A 92 -11.85 5.40 -3.66
C GLY A 92 -10.81 4.87 -4.65
N TRP A 93 -10.34 3.64 -4.43
CA TRP A 93 -9.39 2.98 -5.32
C TRP A 93 -10.00 2.69 -6.70
N GLY A 94 -11.26 2.29 -6.78
CA GLY A 94 -11.98 2.12 -8.05
C GLY A 94 -12.20 3.44 -8.80
N LEU A 95 -12.52 4.53 -8.09
CA LEU A 95 -12.74 5.85 -8.69
C LEU A 95 -11.46 6.46 -9.26
N VAL A 96 -10.36 6.39 -8.50
CA VAL A 96 -9.12 7.07 -8.87
C VAL A 96 -8.15 6.16 -9.60
N GLY A 97 -8.29 4.84 -9.45
CA GLY A 97 -7.42 3.82 -10.05
C GLY A 97 -5.95 4.02 -9.73
N THR A 98 -5.65 4.49 -8.52
CA THR A 98 -4.30 4.67 -8.01
C THR A 98 -4.28 4.41 -6.52
N CYS A 99 -3.21 3.79 -6.02
CA CYS A 99 -3.01 3.51 -4.62
C CYS A 99 -1.81 4.33 -4.08
N PRO A 100 -1.60 4.41 -2.75
CA PRO A 100 -0.53 5.23 -2.18
C PRO A 100 0.86 5.00 -2.79
N GLY A 101 1.21 3.79 -3.22
CA GLY A 101 2.49 3.52 -3.89
C GLY A 101 2.65 4.26 -5.23
N PRO A 102 1.80 3.96 -6.24
CA PRO A 102 1.77 4.65 -7.52
C PRO A 102 1.63 6.16 -7.44
N ILE A 103 0.93 6.72 -6.44
CA ILE A 103 0.80 8.18 -6.28
C ILE A 103 2.18 8.86 -6.24
N PHE A 104 3.11 8.36 -5.42
CA PHE A 104 4.45 8.95 -5.32
C PHE A 104 5.27 8.78 -6.61
N ILE A 105 5.12 7.64 -7.29
CA ILE A 105 5.84 7.35 -8.53
C ILE A 105 5.33 8.23 -9.67
N LEU A 106 4.01 8.38 -9.79
CA LEU A 106 3.38 9.17 -10.83
C LEU A 106 3.68 10.66 -10.68
N ILE A 107 3.70 11.17 -9.45
CA ILE A 107 4.17 12.53 -9.16
C ILE A 107 5.63 12.69 -9.59
N GLY A 108 6.48 11.71 -9.25
CA GLY A 108 7.89 11.68 -9.68
C GLY A 108 8.07 11.56 -11.21
N ALA A 109 7.12 10.93 -11.90
CA ALA A 109 7.10 10.80 -13.36
C ALA A 109 6.52 12.05 -14.07
N GLY A 110 6.09 13.08 -13.34
CA GLY A 110 5.61 14.35 -13.91
C GLY A 110 4.09 14.45 -14.09
N PHE A 111 3.30 13.50 -13.58
CA PHE A 111 1.83 13.55 -13.65
C PHE A 111 1.25 14.45 -12.55
N ILE A 112 1.24 15.76 -12.79
CA ILE A 112 0.82 16.79 -11.82
C ILE A 112 -0.64 16.61 -11.37
N GLY A 113 -1.52 16.09 -12.24
CA GLY A 113 -2.93 15.84 -11.89
C GLY A 113 -3.14 14.91 -10.69
N ILE A 114 -2.17 14.02 -10.43
CA ILE A 114 -2.21 13.12 -9.27
C ILE A 114 -1.87 13.85 -7.96
N GLY A 115 -1.31 15.05 -8.03
CA GLY A 115 -1.13 15.92 -6.87
C GLY A 115 -2.46 16.24 -6.18
N ILE A 116 -3.56 16.39 -6.92
CA ILE A 116 -4.90 16.62 -6.36
C ILE A 116 -5.35 15.39 -5.56
N VAL A 117 -5.15 14.20 -6.12
CA VAL A 117 -5.44 12.92 -5.44
C VAL A 117 -4.63 12.78 -4.18
N PHE A 118 -3.34 13.13 -4.23
CA PHE A 118 -2.45 13.06 -3.08
C PHE A 118 -2.91 13.99 -1.96
N ILE A 119 -3.26 15.24 -2.27
CA ILE A 119 -3.81 16.20 -1.30
C ILE A 119 -5.13 15.66 -0.72
N GLY A 120 -6.02 15.13 -1.55
CA GLY A 120 -7.27 14.52 -1.10
C GLY A 120 -7.05 13.34 -0.15
N ALA A 121 -6.09 12.47 -0.46
CA ALA A 121 -5.72 11.34 0.38
C ALA A 121 -5.11 11.79 1.73
N LEU A 122 -4.28 12.84 1.72
CA LEU A 122 -3.73 13.44 2.94
C LEU A 122 -4.83 14.05 3.81
N LEU A 123 -5.73 14.84 3.21
CA LEU A 123 -6.86 15.45 3.92
C LEU A 123 -7.80 14.39 4.50
N GLY A 124 -8.14 13.36 3.73
CA GLY A 124 -8.96 12.24 4.20
C GLY A 124 -8.32 11.50 5.36
N THR A 125 -7.01 11.24 5.30
CA THR A 125 -6.27 10.58 6.38
C THR A 125 -6.19 11.45 7.63
N TYR A 126 -5.98 12.77 7.46
CA TYR A 126 -5.95 13.74 8.56
C TYR A 126 -7.31 13.86 9.25
N LEU A 127 -8.39 13.99 8.47
CA LEU A 127 -9.77 14.01 8.98
C LEU A 127 -10.10 12.73 9.73
N TYR A 128 -9.76 11.56 9.16
CA TYR A 128 -9.95 10.29 9.84
C TYR A 128 -9.15 10.24 11.15
N GLY A 129 -7.92 10.74 11.18
CA GLY A 129 -7.09 10.82 12.38
C GLY A 129 -7.73 11.63 13.51
N ILE A 130 -8.39 12.75 13.18
CA ILE A 130 -9.12 13.58 14.17
C ILE A 130 -10.42 12.90 14.63
N LEU A 131 -11.14 12.26 13.71
CA LEU A 131 -12.43 11.65 14.02
C LEU A 131 -12.30 10.25 14.64
N LYS A 132 -11.11 9.63 14.56
CA LYS A 132 -10.85 8.27 15.02
C LYS A 132 -11.40 8.05 16.42
N ASP A 133 -11.03 8.89 17.39
CA ASP A 133 -11.43 8.73 18.80
C ASP A 133 -12.95 8.84 19.05
N LYS A 134 -13.71 9.35 18.07
CA LYS A 134 -15.18 9.47 18.11
C LYS A 134 -15.91 8.39 17.31
N LEU A 135 -15.20 7.58 16.54
CA LEU A 135 -15.78 6.54 15.71
C LEU A 135 -15.89 5.22 16.50
N PRO A 136 -16.97 4.44 16.29
CA PRO A 136 -17.14 3.16 16.96
C PRO A 136 -16.11 2.17 16.41
N HIS A 137 -15.04 1.91 17.18
CA HIS A 137 -14.02 0.93 16.84
C HIS A 137 -14.40 -0.51 17.21
#